data_AF-A0A0D7E8M2-F1
#
_entry.id   AF-A0A0D7E8M2-F1
#
_cell.length_a   1.000
_cell.length_b   1.000
_cell.length_c   1.000
_cell.angle_alpha   90.00
_cell.angle_beta   90.00
_cell.angle_gamma   90.00
#
_symmetry.space_group_name_H-M   'P 1'
#
loop_
_entity.id
_entity.type
_entity.pdbx_description
1 polymer ?
#
loop_
_entity_poly.entity_id
_entity_poly.type
_entity_poly.pdbx_seq_one_letter_code
_entity_poly.pdbx_strand_id
1 'polypeptide(L)' 'MTTTPTPAGIKEMAALAGLPVDDEVAARIANSIGPAFAGFAAVAGSLPFDLEPATFLVVQSIGAGK' A
#
# COMPACT_ATOMS: atom_id res chain seq x y z
N MET A 1 -5.93 -2.19 12.70
CA MET A 1 -5.32 -3.35 12.04
C MET A 1 -3.88 -2.96 11.75
N THR A 2 -2.91 -3.43 12.52
CA THR A 2 -1.50 -3.04 12.34
C THR A 2 -0.95 -3.79 11.13
N THR A 3 -0.49 -3.05 10.12
CA THR A 3 -0.02 -3.55 8.81
C THR A 3 1.39 -4.13 8.82
N THR A 4 1.88 -4.54 9.99
CA THR A 4 3.25 -5.05 10.14
C THR A 4 3.44 -6.31 9.29
N PRO A 5 4.37 -6.30 8.32
CA PRO A 5 4.58 -7.45 7.45
C PRO A 5 5.17 -8.63 8.23
N THR A 6 4.65 -9.83 7.96
CA THR A 6 5.16 -11.09 8.51
C THR A 6 6.18 -11.73 7.56
N PRO A 7 7.08 -12.60 8.04
CA PRO A 7 8.02 -13.33 7.17
C PRO A 7 7.30 -14.10 6.05
N ALA A 8 6.17 -14.75 6.37
CA ALA A 8 5.35 -15.47 5.39
C ALA A 8 4.82 -14.52 4.30
N GLY A 9 4.25 -13.38 4.69
CA GLY A 9 3.76 -12.38 3.73
C GLY A 9 4.88 -11.81 2.86
N ILE A 10 6.08 -11.62 3.41
CA ILE A 10 7.25 -11.16 2.63
C ILE A 10 7.64 -12.20 1.57
N LYS A 11 7.62 -13.50 1.89
CA LYS A 11 7.93 -14.56 0.91
C LYS A 11 6.90 -14.62 -0.20
N GLU A 12 5.62 -14.51 0.12
CA GLU A 12 4.55 -14.48 -0.88
C GLU A 12 4.72 -13.29 -1.83
N MET A 13 4.99 -12.09 -1.28
CA MET A 13 5.23 -10.88 -2.08
C MET A 13 6.50 -10.99 -2.93
N ALA A 14 7.58 -11.56 -2.39
CA ALA A 14 8.83 -11.79 -3.13
C ALA A 14 8.62 -12.78 -4.28
N ALA A 15 7.86 -13.85 -4.06
CA ALA A 15 7.52 -14.82 -5.09
C ALA A 15 6.72 -14.18 -6.23
N LEU A 16 5.74 -13.32 -5.92
CA LEU A 16 4.99 -12.55 -6.92
C LEU A 16 5.90 -11.60 -7.72
N ALA A 17 6.92 -11.03 -7.08
CA ALA A 17 7.90 -10.16 -7.71
C ALA A 17 9.01 -10.93 -8.46
N GLY A 18 9.02 -12.26 -8.42
CA GLY A 18 10.07 -13.09 -9.02
C GLY A 18 11.43 -12.98 -8.31
N LEU A 19 11.44 -12.54 -7.04
CA LEU A 19 12.67 -12.35 -6.27
C LEU A 19 12.94 -13.58 -5.38
N PRO A 20 14.13 -14.20 -5.48
CA PRO A 20 14.48 -15.32 -4.62
C PRO A 20 14.77 -14.82 -3.20
N VAL A 21 13.90 -15.16 -2.26
CA VAL A 21 14.02 -14.82 -0.84
C VAL A 21 13.86 -16.08 -0.01
N ASP A 22 14.88 -16.40 0.80
CA ASP A 22 14.85 -17.49 1.77
C ASP A 22 14.20 -17.06 3.11
N ASP A 23 14.00 -18.03 4.01
CA ASP A 23 13.33 -17.81 5.28
C ASP A 23 14.10 -16.86 6.22
N GLU A 24 15.43 -16.90 6.18
CA GLU A 24 16.28 -16.05 7.03
C GLU A 24 16.22 -14.59 6.57
N VAL A 25 16.30 -14.36 5.26
CA VAL A 25 16.16 -13.03 4.66
C VAL A 25 14.76 -12.49 4.90
N ALA A 26 13.71 -13.30 4.75
CA ALA A 26 12.33 -12.88 5.04
C ALA A 26 12.16 -12.48 6.51
N ALA A 27 12.73 -13.24 7.44
CA ALA A 27 12.71 -12.92 8.87
C ALA A 27 13.46 -11.62 9.16
N ARG A 28 14.62 -11.40 8.55
CA ARG A 28 15.39 -10.17 8.70
C ARG A 28 14.61 -8.96 8.19
N ILE A 29 13.98 -9.07 7.01
CA ILE A 29 13.14 -8.00 6.44
C ILE A 29 11.99 -7.67 7.39
N ALA A 30 11.26 -8.66 7.90
CA ALA A 30 10.15 -8.45 8.83
C ALA A 30 10.60 -7.69 10.09
N ASN A 31 11.72 -8.12 10.68
CA ASN A 31 12.28 -7.53 11.89
C ASN A 31 12.79 -6.09 11.65
N SER A 32 13.40 -5.82 10.51
CA SER A 32 13.94 -4.49 10.18
C SER A 32 12.87 -3.49 9.75
N ILE A 33 11.80 -3.95 9.09
CA ILE A 33 10.76 -3.09 8.52
C ILE A 33 9.60 -2.84 9.51
N GLY A 34 9.36 -3.74 10.45
CA GLY A 34 8.29 -3.59 11.45
C GLY A 34 8.25 -2.23 12.16
N PRO A 35 9.39 -1.70 12.64
CA PRO A 35 9.46 -0.36 13.24
C PRO A 35 9.11 0.78 12.26
N ALA A 36 9.47 0.64 10.98
CA ALA A 36 9.17 1.63 9.95
C ALA A 36 7.65 1.67 9.63
N PHE A 37 6.98 0.51 9.61
CA PHE A 37 5.54 0.43 9.37
C PHE A 37 4.71 1.04 10.50
N ALA A 38 5.20 1.04 11.73
CA ALA A 38 4.55 1.74 12.83
C ALA A 38 4.51 3.26 12.63
N GLY A 39 5.48 3.83 11.90
CA GLY A 39 5.54 5.24 11.53
C GLY A 39 4.76 5.59 10.25
N PHE A 40 4.55 4.62 9.36
CA PHE A 40 3.66 4.74 8.20
C PHE A 40 2.20 4.54 8.63
N ALA A 41 1.70 5.47 9.47
CA ALA A 41 0.27 5.66 9.53
C ALA A 41 -0.20 6.05 8.12
N ALA A 42 -1.18 5.32 7.57
CA ALA A 42 -1.85 5.78 6.37
C ALA A 42 -2.31 7.21 6.65
N VAL A 43 -1.79 8.18 5.91
CA VAL A 43 -2.41 9.50 5.86
C VAL A 43 -3.74 9.22 5.18
N ALA A 44 -4.75 8.92 5.99
CA ALA A 44 -6.14 9.00 5.62
C ALA A 44 -6.44 10.49 5.42
N GLY A 45 -5.79 11.10 4.44
CA GLY A 45 -6.36 12.24 3.76
C GLY A 45 -7.62 11.69 3.15
N SER A 46 -8.75 11.87 3.83
CA SER A 46 -10.02 11.82 3.14
C SER A 46 -9.85 12.79 1.98
N LEU A 47 -9.73 12.25 0.77
CA LEU A 47 -9.96 13.07 -0.40
C LEU A 47 -11.35 13.70 -0.15
N PRO A 48 -11.52 15.03 -0.30
CA PRO A 48 -12.84 15.66 -0.15
C PRO A 48 -13.75 15.32 -1.34
N PHE A 49 -13.71 14.06 -1.79
CA PHE A 49 -14.56 13.52 -2.82
C PHE A 49 -15.80 12.93 -2.17
N ASP A 50 -16.69 13.83 -1.76
CA ASP A 50 -18.12 13.55 -1.83
C ASP A 50 -18.53 13.59 -3.31
N LEU A 51 -18.01 12.65 -4.11
CA LEU A 51 -18.46 12.48 -5.48
C LEU A 51 -19.53 11.42 -5.47
N GLU A 52 -20.78 11.87 -5.33
CA GLU A 52 -21.90 11.15 -5.90
C GLU A 52 -21.51 10.75 -7.34
N PRO A 53 -21.79 9.51 -7.80
CA PRO A 53 -21.27 8.97 -9.06
C PRO A 53 -21.46 9.89 -10.29
N ALA A 54 -22.46 10.76 -10.26
CA ALA A 54 -22.72 11.77 -11.29
C ALA A 54 -21.63 12.85 -11.37
N THR A 55 -21.04 13.27 -10.25
CA THR A 55 -20.07 14.37 -10.18
C THR A 55 -18.68 13.96 -10.66
N PHE A 56 -18.32 12.67 -10.53
CA PHE A 56 -17.05 12.13 -11.02
C PHE A 56 -16.87 12.32 -12.53
N LEU A 57 -17.91 12.02 -13.33
CA LEU A 57 -17.85 12.19 -14.78
C LEU A 57 -17.74 13.67 -15.19
N VAL A 58 -18.38 14.57 -14.44
CA VAL A 58 -18.34 16.02 -14.71
C VAL A 58 -16.94 16.57 -14.48
N VAL A 59 -16.30 16.23 -13.35
CA VAL A 59 -14.93 16.68 -13.05
C VAL A 59 -13.93 16.12 -14.07
N GLN A 60 -14.07 14.85 -14.46
CA GLN A 60 -13.20 14.24 -15.48
C GLN A 60 -13.35 14.95 -16.84
N SER A 61 -14.58 15.30 -17.22
CA SER A 61 -14.87 15.99 -18.48
C SER A 61 -14.31 17.41 -18.50
N ILE A 62 -14.37 18.12 -17.36
CA ILE A 62 -13.82 19.48 -17.21
C ILE A 62 -12.28 19.45 -17.20
N GLY A 63 -11.66 18.45 -16.56
CA GLY A 63 -10.20 18.28 -16.53
C GLY A 63 -9.58 17.78 -17.84
N ALA A 64 -10.34 17.09 -18.69
CA ALA A 64 -9.93 16.72 -20.04
C ALA A 64 -10.16 17.85 -21.07
N GLY A 65 -10.90 18.89 -20.69
CA GLY A 65 -11.25 20.04 -21.51
C GLY A 65 -10.56 21.33 -21.06
N LYS A 66 -9.27 21.28 -20.71
CA LYS A 66 -8.39 22.46 -20.71
C LYS A 66 -6.92 22.08 -20.64
#